data_AF-A0A2A5BU47-F1
#
_entry.id   AF-A0A2A5BU47-F1
#
_cell.length_a   1.000
_cell.length_b   1.000
_cell.length_c   1.000
_cell.angle_alpha   90.00
_cell.angle_beta   90.00
_cell.angle_gamma   90.00
#
_symmetry.space_group_name_H-M   'P 1'
#
loop_
_entity.id
_entity.type
_entity.pdbx_description
1 polymer ?
#
loop_
_entity_poly.entity_id
_entity_poly.type
_entity_poly.pdbx_seq_one_letter_code
_entity_poly.pdbx_strand_id
1 'polypeptide(L)'
;MNTTFVEFIHALRAADIRISTAETLDAIRALQLVGYQQRSSLKLALGQTLAKSEDEKSAFDICFDQFFQFSSMDSLKDLVDTA
;
A
#
# COMPACT_ATOMS: atom_id res chain seq x y z
N MET A 1 -5.24 15.10 -1.86
CA MET A 1 -4.21 14.04 -1.98
C MET A 1 -4.40 13.10 -0.81
N ASN A 2 -4.66 11.82 -1.07
CA ASN A 2 -4.98 10.84 -0.03
C ASN A 2 -3.70 10.49 0.76
N THR A 3 -3.60 10.94 2.02
CA THR A 3 -2.35 10.90 2.83
C THR A 3 -1.95 9.48 3.22
N THR A 4 -2.91 8.56 3.30
CA THR A 4 -2.71 7.17 3.71
C THR A 4 -1.67 6.42 2.88
N PHE A 5 -1.65 6.62 1.55
CA PHE A 5 -0.68 5.95 0.70
C PHE A 5 0.75 6.47 0.92
N VAL A 6 0.91 7.78 1.13
CA VAL A 6 2.21 8.39 1.41
C VAL A 6 2.74 7.89 2.76
N GLU A 7 1.89 7.83 3.78
CA GLU A 7 2.20 7.26 5.09
C GLU A 7 2.60 5.79 4.99
N PHE A 8 1.92 5.02 4.13
CA PHE A 8 2.28 3.62 3.88
C PHE A 8 3.67 3.49 3.23
N ILE A 9 4.02 4.31 2.24
CA ILE A 9 5.38 4.33 1.67
C ILE A 9 6.44 4.68 2.73
N HIS A 10 6.12 5.59 3.66
CA HIS A 10 7.01 5.89 4.78
C HIS A 10 7.16 4.69 5.73
N ALA A 11 6.07 3.97 6.02
CA ALA A 11 6.12 2.76 6.84
C ALA A 11 6.98 1.65 6.20
N LEU A 12 6.85 1.44 4.89
CA LEU A 12 7.69 0.46 4.16
C LEU A 12 9.18 0.82 4.24
N ARG A 13 9.51 2.10 4.07
CA ARG A 13 10.91 2.55 4.23
C ARG A 13 11.43 2.41 5.66
N ALA A 14 10.57 2.60 6.66
CA ALA A 14 10.92 2.36 8.05
C ALA A 14 11.11 0.86 8.36
N ALA A 15 10.47 -0.02 7.59
CA ALA A 15 10.66 -1.47 7.61
C ALA A 15 11.86 -1.95 6.75
N ASP A 16 12.76 -1.04 6.36
CA ASP A 16 13.96 -1.28 5.54
C ASP A 16 13.69 -1.74 4.10
N ILE A 17 12.45 -1.56 3.61
CA ILE A 17 12.10 -1.85 2.21
C ILE A 17 12.44 -0.62 1.36
N ARG A 18 13.38 -0.79 0.43
CA ARG A 18 13.84 0.30 -0.44
C ARG A 18 12.86 0.54 -1.59
N ILE A 19 12.11 1.63 -1.49
CA ILE A 19 11.13 2.04 -2.51
C ILE A 19 11.67 3.23 -3.32
N SER A 20 11.86 3.03 -4.63
CA SER A 20 12.18 4.05 -5.62
C SER A 20 10.95 4.84 -6.08
N THR A 21 11.20 5.97 -6.74
CA THR A 21 10.14 6.79 -7.34
C THR A 21 9.37 6.06 -8.43
N ALA A 22 10.04 5.22 -9.22
CA ALA A 22 9.39 4.45 -10.28
C ALA A 22 8.41 3.42 -9.71
N GLU A 23 8.82 2.67 -8.68
CA GLU A 23 7.96 1.71 -7.98
C GLU A 23 6.77 2.40 -7.32
N THR A 24 6.98 3.59 -6.75
CA THR A 24 5.89 4.40 -6.19
C THR A 24 4.85 4.73 -7.26
N LEU A 25 5.28 5.10 -8.48
CA LEU A 25 4.38 5.41 -9.58
C LEU A 25 3.62 4.16 -10.06
N ASP A 26 4.28 3.01 -10.14
CA ASP A 26 3.66 1.75 -10.53
C ASP A 26 2.64 1.28 -9.49
N ALA A 27 2.95 1.44 -8.20
CA ALA A 27 2.02 1.18 -7.11
C ALA A 27 0.79 2.11 -7.13
N ILE A 28 0.96 3.39 -7.48
CA ILE A 28 -0.17 4.32 -7.66
C ILE A 28 -1.08 3.86 -8.80
N ARG A 29 -0.50 3.42 -9.93
CA ARG A 29 -1.28 2.89 -11.07
C ARG A 29 -2.02 1.62 -10.68
N ALA A 30 -1.35 0.69 -9.99
CA ALA A 30 -1.97 -0.53 -9.50
C ALA A 30 -3.13 -0.23 -8.52
N LEU A 31 -2.94 0.74 -7.63
CA LEU A 31 -3.95 1.21 -6.70
C LEU A 31 -5.18 1.80 -7.42
N GLN A 32 -4.98 2.59 -8.49
CA GLN A 32 -6.08 3.13 -9.29
C GLN A 32 -6.91 2.05 -10.00
N LEU A 33 -6.30 0.91 -10.33
CA LEU A 33 -6.98 -0.20 -11.00
C LEU A 33 -7.73 -1.11 -10.03
N VAL A 34 -7.17 -1.35 -8.85
CA VAL A 34 -7.72 -2.31 -7.86
C VAL A 34 -8.66 -1.64 -6.85
N GLY A 35 -8.43 -0.36 -6.53
CA GLY A 35 -9.15 0.36 -5.49
C GLY A 35 -8.85 -0.16 -4.08
N TYR A 36 -9.50 0.44 -3.07
CA TYR A 36 -9.34 0.09 -1.66
C TYR A 36 -10.35 -0.95 -1.14
N GLN A 37 -11.30 -1.36 -1.97
CA GLN A 37 -12.47 -2.14 -1.53
C GLN A 37 -12.11 -3.58 -1.14
N GLN A 38 -11.07 -4.16 -1.75
CA GLN A 38 -10.62 -5.52 -1.50
C GLN A 38 -9.19 -5.53 -0.98
N ARG A 39 -9.05 -5.69 0.34
CA ARG A 39 -7.76 -5.72 1.03
C ARG A 39 -6.78 -6.74 0.44
N SER A 40 -7.26 -7.95 0.13
CA SER A 40 -6.43 -9.02 -0.45
C SER A 40 -5.89 -8.64 -1.83
N SER A 41 -6.74 -8.09 -2.69
CA SER A 41 -6.35 -7.60 -4.01
C SER A 41 -5.38 -6.43 -3.91
N LEU A 42 -5.60 -5.50 -2.99
CA LEU A 42 -4.72 -4.38 -2.73
C LEU A 42 -3.33 -4.85 -2.28
N LYS A 43 -3.28 -5.77 -1.30
CA LYS A 43 -2.05 -6.38 -0.80
C LYS A 43 -1.26 -7.04 -1.92
N LEU A 44 -1.93 -7.85 -2.75
CA LEU A 44 -1.30 -8.52 -3.88
C LEU A 44 -0.73 -7.53 -4.89
N ALA A 45 -1.52 -6.54 -5.30
CA ALA A 45 -1.11 -5.58 -6.32
C ALA A 45 0.07 -4.70 -5.86
N LEU A 46 0.04 -4.23 -4.62
CA LEU A 46 1.13 -3.46 -4.03
C LEU A 46 2.37 -4.33 -3.79
N GLY A 47 2.21 -5.56 -3.31
CA GLY A 47 3.32 -6.48 -3.11
C GLY A 47 4.07 -6.82 -4.39
N GLN A 48 3.38 -6.86 -5.54
CA GLN A 48 4.02 -7.09 -6.84
C GLN A 48 4.76 -5.86 -7.40
N THR A 49 4.39 -4.66 -6.96
CA THR A 49 5.00 -3.40 -7.45
C THR A 49 6.10 -2.89 -6.54
N LEU A 50 6.06 -3.23 -5.24
CA LEU A 50 6.91 -2.66 -4.20
C LEU A 50 7.93 -3.64 -3.60
N ALA A 51 7.79 -4.96 -3.81
CA ALA A 51 8.72 -5.97 -3.30
C ALA A 51 9.27 -6.83 -4.44
N LYS A 52 10.60 -6.87 -4.57
CA LYS A 52 11.33 -7.52 -5.67
C LYS A 52 12.03 -8.81 -5.26
N SER A 53 12.24 -9.03 -3.96
CA SER A 53 12.77 -10.27 -3.39
C SER A 53 11.76 -10.97 -2.46
N GLU A 54 11.99 -12.24 -2.16
CA GLU A 54 11.16 -12.98 -1.19
C GLU A 54 11.25 -12.40 0.22
N ASP A 55 12.43 -11.91 0.61
CA ASP A 55 12.64 -11.24 1.90
C ASP A 55 11.87 -9.92 1.97
N GLU A 56 11.93 -9.10 0.92
CA GLU A 56 11.16 -7.87 0.81
C GLU A 56 9.66 -8.15 0.81
N LYS A 57 9.23 -9.25 0.20
CA LYS A 57 7.82 -9.65 0.15
C LYS A 57 7.31 -10.06 1.53
N SER A 58 8.12 -10.79 2.28
CA SER A 58 7.82 -11.17 3.66
C SER A 58 7.73 -9.93 4.56
N ALA A 59 8.69 -9.01 4.44
CA ALA A 59 8.68 -7.73 5.17
C ALA A 59 7.47 -6.85 4.78
N PHE A 60 7.16 -6.78 3.49
CA PHE A 60 6.01 -6.06 2.96
C PHE A 60 4.71 -6.61 3.53
N ASP A 61 4.53 -7.94 3.52
CA ASP A 61 3.30 -8.57 3.98
C ASP A 61 3.01 -8.27 5.46
N ILE A 62 4.05 -8.31 6.30
CA ILE A 62 3.96 -7.94 7.72
C ILE A 62 3.61 -6.46 7.88
N CYS A 63 4.33 -5.57 7.17
CA CYS A 63 4.11 -4.13 7.25
C CYS A 63 2.70 -3.74 6.77
N PHE A 64 2.24 -4.31 5.66
CA PHE A 64 0.90 -4.12 5.12
C PHE A 64 -0.15 -4.57 6.14
N ASP A 65 0.03 -5.75 6.72
CA ASP A 65 -0.93 -6.26 7.67
C ASP A 65 -1.06 -5.35 8.89
N GLN A 66 0.06 -4.93 9.47
CA GLN A 66 0.10 -4.00 10.59
C GLN A 66 -0.51 -2.63 10.26
N PHE A 67 -0.09 -2.01 9.15
CA PHE A 67 -0.54 -0.66 8.77
C PHE A 67 -2.06 -0.59 8.54
N PHE A 68 -2.59 -1.59 7.81
CA PHE A 68 -4.02 -1.63 7.49
C PHE A 68 -4.85 -2.37 8.56
N GLN A 69 -4.25 -2.94 9.62
CA GLN A 69 -5.01 -3.54 10.74
C GLN A 69 -5.62 -2.46 11.64
N PHE A 70 -4.93 -1.33 11.82
CA PHE A 70 -5.41 -0.19 12.62
C PHE A 70 -6.20 0.83 11.81
N SER A 71 -5.99 0.88 10.51
CA SER A 71 -6.83 1.65 9.59
C SER A 71 -8.14 0.88 9.40
N SER A 72 -9.15 1.10 10.26
CA SER A 72 -10.50 0.59 9.99
C SER A 72 -10.88 1.05 8.58
N MET A 73 -11.20 0.10 7.69
CA MET A 73 -11.57 0.41 6.31
C MET A 73 -12.80 1.33 6.19
N ASP A 74 -13.50 1.60 7.30
CA ASP A 74 -14.54 2.62 7.38
C ASP A 74 -14.01 4.04 7.11
N SER A 75 -12.80 4.40 7.55
CA SER A 75 -12.24 5.75 7.36
C SER A 75 -11.75 6.02 5.92
N LEU A 76 -11.60 4.98 5.10
CA LEU A 76 -11.23 5.11 3.67
C LEU A 76 -12.45 5.38 2.77
N LYS A 77 -13.67 5.15 3.29
CA LYS A 77 -14.92 5.36 2.55
C LYS A 77 -15.24 6.85 2.40
N ASP A 78 -14.95 7.64 3.44
CA ASP A 78 -15.22 9.08 3.48
C ASP A 78 -14.39 9.90 2.48
N LEU A 79 -13.29 9.35 1.97
CA LEU A 79 -12.38 10.01 1.03
C LEU A 79 -12.67 9.75 -0.45
N VAL A 80 -13.60 8.83 -0.76
CA VAL A 80 -13.96 8.46 -2.14
C VAL A 80 -15.30 9.09 -2.57
N ASP A 81 -16.20 9.38 -1.61
CA ASP A 81 -17.56 9.89 -1.90
C ASP A 81 -17.67 11.43 -1.96
N THR A 82 -16.55 12.18 -1.85
CA THR A 82 -16.56 13.67 -1.93
C THR A 82 -15.86 14.23 -3.18
N ALA A 83 -15.72 13.44 -4.25
CA ALA A 83 -15.12 13.88 -5.52
C ALA A 83 -16.08 13.72 -6.71
#